data_AF-A0A7K4ILH0-F1
#
_entry.id   AF-A0A7K4ILH0-F1
#
_cell.length_a   1.000
_cell.length_b   1.000
_cell.length_c   1.000
_cell.angle_alpha   90.00
_cell.angle_beta   90.00
_cell.angle_gamma   90.00
#
_symmetry.space_group_name_H-M   'P 1'
#
loop_
_entity.id
_entity.type
_entity.pdbx_description
1 polymer ?
#
loop_
_entity_poly.entity_id
_entity_poly.type
_entity_poly.pdbx_seq_one_letter_code
_entity_poly.pdbx_strand_id
1 'polypeptide(L)'
;MWVYLFEEGSTKLRFLLGGKGADLAEMTRIGLPVPPGITITTEACKEYLAKGQHFLDGLEEEVLEKIKHIEEKAGKKFGDPSDPLLVSVRSGAPISMPGMMDTVLNLGLN
;
A
#
# COMPACT_ATOMS: atom_id res chain seq x y z
N MET A 1 10.63 5.51 -7.21
CA MET A 1 10.05 5.06 -5.93
C MET A 1 8.55 5.10 -6.08
N TRP A 2 7.95 3.93 -6.25
CA TRP A 2 6.54 3.72 -6.52
C TRP A 2 5.75 3.39 -5.25
N VAL A 3 6.42 3.07 -4.14
CA VAL A 3 5.83 2.51 -2.93
C VAL A 3 6.31 3.27 -1.71
N TYR A 4 5.37 3.68 -0.87
CA TYR A 4 5.65 4.38 0.38
C TYR A 4 5.12 3.56 1.55
N LEU A 5 5.91 3.40 2.61
CA LEU A 5 5.42 3.01 3.93
C LEU A 5 4.54 4.12 4.49
N PHE A 6 3.58 3.78 5.36
CA PHE A 6 2.75 4.80 6.00
C PHE A 6 3.58 5.84 6.80
N GLU A 7 4.72 5.44 7.36
CA GLU A 7 5.61 6.36 8.09
C GLU A 7 6.41 7.32 7.20
N GLU A 8 6.51 7.04 5.90
CA GLU A 8 7.20 7.88 4.91
C GLU A 8 6.27 8.95 4.32
N GLY A 9 4.97 8.86 4.60
CA GLY A 9 3.93 9.71 4.01
C GLY A 9 3.39 10.82 4.93
N SER A 10 2.50 11.64 4.37
CA SER A 10 1.65 12.57 5.13
C SER A 10 0.48 13.06 4.28
N THR A 11 -0.47 13.77 4.89
CA THR A 11 -1.56 14.47 4.18
C THR A 11 -1.08 15.43 3.08
N LYS A 12 0.16 15.93 3.15
CA LYS A 12 0.76 16.79 2.12
C LYS A 12 0.95 16.05 0.79
N LEU A 13 1.05 14.72 0.82
CA LEU A 13 1.24 13.87 -0.36
C LEU A 13 -0.07 13.29 -0.90
N ARG A 14 -1.22 13.89 -0.59
CA ARG A 14 -2.56 13.40 -0.99
C ARG A 14 -2.70 13.12 -2.49
N PHE A 15 -2.10 13.92 -3.35
CA PHE A 15 -2.15 13.70 -4.80
C PHE A 15 -1.32 12.49 -5.25
N LEU A 16 -0.27 12.16 -4.50
CA LEU A 16 0.64 11.04 -4.77
C LEU A 16 0.17 9.73 -4.12
N LEU A 17 -0.35 9.79 -2.89
CA LEU A 17 -0.75 8.62 -2.09
C LEU A 17 -2.26 8.34 -2.16
N GLY A 18 -3.04 9.23 -2.76
CA GLY A 18 -4.49 9.22 -2.64
C GLY A 18 -4.97 9.68 -1.27
N GLY A 19 -6.30 9.88 -1.12
CA GLY A 19 -6.90 10.33 0.14
C GLY A 19 -6.65 9.34 1.28
N LYS A 20 -7.01 8.06 1.07
CA LYS A 20 -6.85 7.02 2.10
C LYS A 20 -5.39 6.80 2.51
N GLY A 21 -4.48 6.70 1.54
CA GLY A 21 -3.05 6.49 1.82
C GLY A 21 -2.43 7.65 2.58
N ALA A 22 -2.78 8.89 2.21
CA ALA A 22 -2.30 10.08 2.90
C ALA A 22 -2.89 10.24 4.31
N ASP A 23 -4.17 9.89 4.50
CA ASP A 23 -4.81 9.91 5.82
C ASP A 23 -4.22 8.81 6.72
N LEU A 24 -3.97 7.59 6.21
CA LEU A 24 -3.30 6.51 6.94
C LEU A 24 -1.89 6.92 7.37
N ALA A 25 -1.13 7.51 6.45
CA ALA A 25 0.21 8.01 6.75
C ALA A 25 0.20 9.09 7.84
N GLU A 26 -0.76 10.03 7.79
CA GLU A 26 -0.89 11.06 8.82
C GLU A 26 -1.27 10.47 10.17
N MET A 27 -2.21 9.52 10.22
CA MET A 27 -2.59 8.82 11.44
C MET A 27 -1.40 8.06 12.05
N THR A 28 -0.58 7.38 11.23
CA THR A 28 0.66 6.75 11.68
C THR A 28 1.63 7.78 12.25
N ARG A 29 1.82 8.92 11.56
CA ARG A 29 2.75 9.98 11.94
C ARG A 29 2.41 10.66 13.26
N ILE A 30 1.12 10.81 13.57
CA ILE A 30 0.66 11.39 14.84
C ILE A 30 0.57 10.35 15.98
N GLY A 31 0.96 9.09 15.72
CA GLY A 31 1.04 8.05 16.74
C GLY A 31 -0.27 7.32 17.03
N LEU A 32 -1.27 7.39 16.13
CA LEU A 32 -2.46 6.55 16.26
C LEU A 32 -2.12 5.08 15.96
N PRO A 33 -2.84 4.11 16.56
CA PRO A 33 -2.60 2.68 16.37
C PRO A 33 -3.09 2.22 14.98
N VAL A 34 -2.32 2.55 13.95
CA VAL A 34 -2.56 2.12 12.57
C VAL A 34 -1.72 0.86 12.30
N PRO A 35 -2.33 -0.25 11.82
CA PRO A 35 -1.55 -1.40 11.37
C PRO A 35 -0.50 -1.01 10.32
N PRO A 36 0.71 -1.60 10.34
CA PRO A 36 1.74 -1.29 9.36
C PRO A 36 1.24 -1.58 7.94
N GLY A 37 1.66 -0.75 6.99
CA GLY A 37 1.19 -0.87 5.62
C GLY A 37 1.95 0.05 4.66
N ILE A 38 1.63 -0.14 3.38
CA ILE A 38 2.21 0.58 2.26
C ILE A 38 1.14 1.21 1.38
N THR A 39 1.53 2.21 0.61
CA THR A 39 0.74 2.81 -0.47
C THR A 39 1.54 2.76 -1.75
N ILE A 40 0.95 2.16 -2.80
CA ILE A 40 1.45 2.28 -4.17
C ILE A 40 0.93 3.60 -4.74
N THR A 41 1.80 4.42 -5.30
CA THR A 41 1.47 5.79 -5.68
C THR A 41 0.48 5.87 -6.84
N THR A 42 -0.20 7.01 -6.94
CA THR A 42 -1.04 7.36 -8.09
C THR A 42 -0.21 7.50 -9.38
N GLU A 43 1.06 7.88 -9.27
CA GLU A 43 2.00 7.95 -10.39
C GLU A 43 2.32 6.56 -10.94
N ALA A 44 2.53 5.56 -10.07
CA ALA A 44 2.69 4.17 -10.50
C ALA A 44 1.46 3.68 -11.28
N CYS A 45 0.25 4.04 -10.82
CA CYS A 45 -0.98 3.72 -11.53
C CYS A 45 -1.07 4.42 -12.90
N LYS A 46 -0.72 5.71 -12.99
CA LYS A 46 -0.69 6.45 -14.27
C LYS A 46 0.29 5.83 -15.25
N GLU A 47 1.50 5.48 -14.79
CA GLU A 47 2.52 4.88 -15.63
C GLU A 47 2.10 3.48 -16.11
N TYR A 48 1.52 2.67 -15.23
CA TYR A 48 0.96 1.35 -15.58
C TYR A 48 -0.06 1.47 -16.72
N LEU A 49 -0.97 2.45 -16.62
CA LEU A 49 -1.96 2.72 -17.67
C LEU A 49 -1.32 3.25 -18.96
N ALA A 50 -0.36 4.17 -18.85
CA ALA A 50 0.35 4.74 -20.00
C ALA A 50 1.16 3.69 -20.77
N LYS A 51 1.70 2.70 -20.07
CA LYS A 51 2.36 1.53 -20.65
C LYS A 51 1.39 0.44 -21.12
N GLY A 52 0.09 0.72 -21.23
CA GLY A 52 -0.88 -0.25 -21.75
C GLY A 52 -1.10 -1.44 -20.81
N GLN A 53 -1.13 -1.20 -19.50
CA GLN A 53 -1.33 -2.21 -18.45
C GLN A 53 -0.18 -3.21 -18.32
N HIS A 54 1.02 -2.83 -18.76
CA HIS A 54 2.25 -3.55 -18.47
C HIS A 54 2.80 -3.16 -17.09
N PHE A 55 3.24 -4.17 -16.35
CA PHE A 55 3.81 -4.00 -15.03
C PHE A 55 5.08 -3.13 -15.10
N LEU A 56 5.32 -2.31 -14.07
CA LEU A 56 6.45 -1.39 -14.06
C LEU A 56 7.72 -2.10 -13.61
N ASP A 57 8.82 -1.83 -14.29
CA ASP A 57 10.15 -2.30 -13.88
C ASP A 57 10.46 -1.81 -12.45
N GLY A 58 10.86 -2.74 -11.58
CA GLY A 58 11.24 -2.43 -10.20
C GLY A 58 10.07 -2.30 -9.21
N LEU A 59 8.82 -2.26 -9.67
CA LEU A 59 7.67 -2.09 -8.76
C LEU A 59 7.45 -3.32 -7.86
N GLU A 60 7.65 -4.52 -8.40
CA GLU A 60 7.45 -5.76 -7.63
C GLU A 60 8.50 -5.87 -6.55
N GLU A 61 9.75 -5.61 -6.90
CA GLU A 61 10.88 -5.61 -5.97
C GLU A 61 10.67 -4.60 -4.85
N GLU A 62 10.20 -3.39 -5.18
CA GLU A 62 9.93 -2.35 -4.19
C GLU A 62 8.76 -2.74 -3.26
N VAL A 63 7.69 -3.34 -3.80
CA VAL A 63 6.58 -3.87 -2.98
C VAL A 63 7.08 -4.96 -2.04
N LEU A 64 7.85 -5.94 -2.54
CA LEU A 64 8.39 -7.04 -1.74
C LEU A 64 9.36 -6.55 -0.67
N GLU A 65 10.18 -5.54 -0.97
CA GLU A 65 11.06 -4.89 0.01
C GLU A 65 10.24 -4.26 1.13
N LYS A 66 9.21 -3.49 0.81
CA LYS A 66 8.38 -2.86 1.85
C LYS A 66 7.50 -3.87 2.60
N ILE A 67 7.10 -4.99 1.98
CA ILE A 67 6.42 -6.09 2.69
C ILE A 67 7.32 -6.65 3.79
N LYS A 68 8.62 -6.84 3.55
CA LYS A 68 9.56 -7.30 4.60
C LYS A 68 9.58 -6.37 5.80
N HIS A 69 9.49 -5.06 5.58
CA HIS A 69 9.38 -4.09 6.67
C HIS A 69 8.07 -4.21 7.46
N ILE A 70 6.97 -4.56 6.78
CA ILE A 70 5.69 -4.87 7.44
C ILE A 70 5.82 -6.16 8.25
N GLU A 71 6.44 -7.20 7.70
CA GLU A 71 6.69 -8.48 8.39
C GLU A 71 7.45 -8.28 9.70
N GLU A 72 8.54 -7.51 9.67
CA GLU A 72 9.35 -7.18 10.85
C GLU A 72 8.52 -6.47 11.93
N LYS A 73 7.68 -5.49 11.54
CA LYS A 73 6.82 -4.75 12.46
C LYS A 73 5.66 -5.58 13.01
N ALA A 74 5.10 -6.47 12.20
CA ALA A 74 3.98 -7.31 12.57
C ALA A 74 4.41 -8.57 13.34
N GLY A 75 5.69 -8.95 13.26
CA GLY A 75 6.20 -10.21 13.82
C GLY A 75 5.65 -11.44 13.11
N LYS A 76 5.21 -11.31 11.85
CA LYS A 76 4.56 -12.35 11.04
C LYS A 76 5.17 -12.36 9.65
N LYS A 77 5.02 -13.46 8.91
CA LYS A 77 5.62 -13.60 7.57
C LYS A 77 4.58 -13.88 6.49
N PHE A 78 4.67 -13.16 5.38
CA PHE A 78 3.77 -13.30 4.24
C PHE A 78 4.00 -14.64 3.56
N GLY A 79 2.92 -15.43 3.45
CA GLY A 79 2.97 -16.79 2.91
C GLY A 79 3.51 -17.86 3.88
N ASP A 80 3.74 -17.54 5.16
CA ASP A 80 4.08 -18.55 6.16
C ASP A 80 2.84 -19.36 6.57
N PRO A 81 2.83 -20.70 6.41
CA PRO A 81 1.66 -21.52 6.74
C PRO A 81 1.41 -21.67 8.24
N SER A 82 2.39 -21.34 9.09
CA SER A 82 2.32 -21.50 10.54
C SER A 82 1.86 -20.23 11.27
N ASP A 83 2.37 -19.06 10.88
CA ASP A 83 1.93 -17.75 11.38
C ASP A 83 1.89 -16.69 10.25
N PRO A 84 0.83 -16.73 9.41
CA PRO A 84 0.78 -15.91 8.20
C PRO A 84 0.58 -14.43 8.51
N LEU A 85 1.33 -13.57 7.82
CA LEU A 85 0.94 -12.18 7.59
C LEU A 85 -0.16 -12.15 6.52
N LEU A 86 -1.32 -11.63 6.90
CA LEU A 86 -2.43 -11.37 5.98
C LEU A 86 -2.55 -9.86 5.74
N VAL A 87 -2.86 -9.50 4.49
CA VAL A 87 -3.00 -8.09 4.10
C VAL A 87 -4.38 -7.80 3.51
N SER A 88 -4.79 -6.54 3.62
CA SER A 88 -5.94 -6.01 2.88
C SER A 88 -5.48 -5.11 1.75
N VAL A 89 -6.04 -5.28 0.56
CA VAL A 89 -5.79 -4.41 -0.60
C VAL A 89 -6.99 -3.49 -0.80
N ARG A 90 -6.73 -2.18 -0.82
CA ARG A 90 -7.78 -1.15 -0.83
C ARG A 90 -7.45 -0.09 -1.88
N SER A 91 -8.40 0.21 -2.76
CA SER A 91 -8.30 1.30 -3.72
C SER A 91 -8.40 2.68 -3.03
N GLY A 92 -7.64 3.66 -3.52
CA GLY A 92 -7.63 5.02 -2.99
C GLY A 92 -7.15 6.04 -4.01
N ALA A 93 -8.05 6.92 -4.44
CA ALA A 93 -7.74 8.06 -5.29
C ALA A 93 -7.59 9.35 -4.47
N PRO A 94 -6.98 10.43 -5.01
CA PRO A 94 -6.86 11.72 -4.32
C PRO A 94 -8.21 12.33 -3.93
N ILE A 95 -9.20 12.11 -4.81
CA ILE A 95 -10.61 12.49 -4.62
C ILE A 95 -11.42 11.19 -4.66
N SER A 96 -12.43 11.09 -3.80
CA SER A 96 -13.30 9.91 -3.75
C SER A 96 -14.01 9.72 -5.09
N MET A 97 -13.89 8.53 -5.66
CA MET A 97 -14.54 8.15 -6.92
C MET A 97 -15.47 6.96 -6.66
N PRO A 98 -16.78 7.06 -6.95
CA PRO A 98 -17.65 5.90 -6.99
C PRO A 98 -17.23 4.97 -8.15
N GLY A 99 -17.27 3.65 -7.93
CA GLY A 99 -16.89 2.64 -8.92
C GLY A 99 -15.43 2.18 -8.90
N MET A 100 -14.65 2.54 -7.88
CA MET A 100 -13.32 1.94 -7.66
C MET A 100 -13.42 0.50 -7.14
N MET A 101 -12.36 -0.29 -7.36
CA MET A 101 -12.25 -1.69 -6.94
C MET A 101 -12.67 -1.90 -5.47
N ASP A 102 -13.43 -2.97 -5.24
CA ASP A 102 -13.81 -3.44 -3.91
C ASP A 102 -12.58 -3.78 -3.06
N THR A 103 -12.73 -3.67 -1.74
CA THR A 103 -11.67 -4.03 -0.80
C THR A 103 -11.51 -5.55 -0.76
N VAL A 104 -10.29 -6.04 -0.98
CA VAL A 104 -9.92 -7.44 -0.79
C VAL A 104 -9.32 -7.59 0.60
N LEU A 105 -9.87 -8.50 1.40
CA LEU A 105 -9.38 -8.85 2.73
C LEU A 105 -8.73 -10.23 2.71
N ASN A 106 -7.91 -10.52 3.73
CA ASN A 106 -7.29 -11.83 3.96
C ASN A 106 -6.43 -12.34 2.80
N LEU A 107 -5.81 -11.43 2.05
CA LEU A 107 -4.87 -11.81 1.00
C LEU A 107 -3.60 -12.39 1.66
N GLY A 108 -3.19 -13.57 1.20
CA GLY A 108 -2.11 -14.37 1.79
C GLY A 108 -2.55 -15.74 2.31
N LEU A 109 -3.86 -16.03 2.34
CA LEU A 109 -4.38 -17.37 2.60
C LEU A 109 -4.16 -18.30 1.38
N ASN A 110 -3.75 -19.54 1.63
CA ASN A 110 -3.56 -20.58 0.62
C ASN A 110 -3.88 -21.98 1.17
#